data_AF-A0A961ZG25-F1
#
_entry.id   AF-A0A961ZG25-F1
#
_cell.length_a   1.000
_cell.length_b   1.000
_cell.length_c   1.000
_cell.angle_alpha   90.00
_cell.angle_beta   90.00
_cell.angle_gamma   90.00
#
_symmetry.space_group_name_H-M   'P 1'
#
loop_
_entity.id
_entity.type
_entity.pdbx_description
1 polymer ?
#
loop_
_entity_poly.entity_id
_entity_poly.type
_entity_poly.pdbx_seq_one_letter_code
_entity_poly.pdbx_strand_id
1 'polypeptide(L)'
;MADITLSKAVRSNLLSLQSTANSLAKTQERLATGLKVNSALDNPTNFFTASSLSSRASDLGRLLDSVSNAKSTIEAADQGLSSITKLVESAQATARQAIQTPATVETTTAATAGEVAGGSFTSVDVSGTGS
;
A
#
# COMPACT_ATOMS: atom_id res chain seq x y z
N MET A 1 18.29 51.30 -62.46
CA MET A 1 18.08 50.33 -61.37
C MET A 1 17.47 49.10 -62.01
N ALA A 2 18.25 48.03 -62.17
CA ALA A 2 17.74 46.78 -62.71
C ALA A 2 16.77 46.22 -61.67
N ASP A 3 15.50 46.23 -62.01
CA ASP A 3 14.45 45.57 -61.25
C ASP A 3 14.85 44.11 -61.17
N ILE A 4 15.38 43.67 -60.01
CA ILE A 4 15.62 42.26 -59.73
C ILE A 4 14.23 41.63 -59.55
N THR A 5 13.54 41.51 -60.68
CA THR A 5 12.36 40.69 -60.83
C THR A 5 12.90 39.28 -60.82
N LEU A 6 13.08 38.75 -59.61
CA LEU A 6 13.39 37.34 -59.41
C LEU A 6 12.46 36.56 -60.34
N SER A 7 13.04 35.97 -61.39
CA SER A 7 12.28 35.36 -62.49
C SER A 7 11.16 34.53 -61.88
N LYS A 8 9.94 34.61 -62.42
CA LYS A 8 8.77 33.91 -61.86
C LYS A 8 9.08 32.43 -61.56
N ALA A 9 9.97 31.82 -62.35
CA ALA A 9 10.48 30.46 -62.14
C ALA A 9 11.43 30.30 -60.92
N VAL A 10 12.30 31.29 -60.65
CA VAL A 10 13.20 31.27 -59.49
C VAL A 10 12.43 31.50 -58.18
N ARG A 11 11.43 32.40 -58.17
CA ARG A 11 10.54 32.58 -57.00
C ARG A 11 9.72 31.32 -56.71
N SER A 12 9.22 30.64 -57.76
CA SER A 12 8.52 29.37 -57.62
C SER A 12 9.41 28.28 -57.01
N ASN A 13 10.66 28.18 -57.47
CA ASN A 13 11.65 27.27 -56.88
C ASN A 13 11.95 27.61 -55.42
N LEU A 14 12.15 28.89 -55.09
CA LEU A 14 12.36 29.34 -53.71
C LEU A 14 11.17 28.98 -52.82
N LEU A 15 9.94 29.22 -53.27
CA LEU A 15 8.73 28.87 -52.52
C LEU A 15 8.63 27.36 -52.27
N SER A 16 9.00 26.54 -53.26
CA SER A 16 9.06 25.09 -53.12
C SER A 16 10.13 24.64 -52.11
N LEU A 17 11.32 25.24 -52.18
CA LEU A 17 12.39 24.98 -51.20
C LEU A 17 12.00 25.43 -49.79
N GLN A 18 11.32 26.56 -49.65
CA GLN A 18 10.82 27.06 -48.37
C GLN A 18 9.74 26.14 -47.80
N SER A 19 8.80 25.68 -48.62
CA SER A 19 7.80 24.68 -48.22
C SER A 19 8.44 23.36 -47.79
N THR A 20 9.49 22.94 -48.50
CA THR A 20 10.27 21.73 -48.17
C THR A 20 11.01 21.91 -46.85
N ALA A 21 11.68 23.04 -46.62
CA ALA A 21 12.36 23.36 -45.37
C ALA A 21 11.39 23.39 -44.18
N ASN A 22 10.19 23.97 -44.35
CA ASN A 22 9.14 23.97 -43.33
C ASN A 22 8.63 22.55 -43.02
N SER A 23 8.46 21.71 -44.04
CA SER A 23 8.00 20.33 -43.88
C SER A 23 9.06 19.45 -43.20
N LEU A 24 10.34 19.69 -43.53
CA LEU A 24 11.48 19.07 -42.88
C LEU A 24 11.55 19.48 -41.40
N ALA A 25 11.41 20.76 -41.09
CA ALA A 25 11.40 21.27 -39.72
C ALA A 25 10.29 20.62 -38.87
N LYS A 26 9.06 20.57 -39.39
CA LYS A 26 7.94 19.87 -38.71
C LYS A 26 8.22 18.38 -38.51
N THR A 27 8.85 17.72 -39.47
CA THR A 27 9.19 16.30 -39.36
C THR A 27 10.26 16.08 -38.28
N GLN A 28 11.30 16.92 -38.25
CA GLN A 28 12.32 16.89 -37.20
C GLN A 28 11.73 17.12 -35.82
N GLU A 29 10.81 18.08 -35.68
CA GLU A 29 10.13 18.37 -34.41
C GLU A 29 9.31 17.15 -33.94
N ARG A 30 8.55 16.52 -34.84
CA ARG A 30 7.78 15.32 -34.52
C ARG A 30 8.65 14.10 -34.21
N LEU A 31 9.82 13.98 -34.81
CA LEU A 31 10.78 12.93 -34.47
C LEU A 31 11.45 13.19 -33.12
N ALA A 32 11.76 14.44 -32.79
CA ALA A 32 12.38 14.81 -31.52
C ALA A 32 11.43 14.61 -30.33
N THR A 33 10.14 14.93 -30.49
CA THR A 33 9.15 14.78 -29.42
C THR A 33 8.44 13.42 -29.44
N GLY A 34 8.47 12.72 -30.57
CA GLY A 34 7.67 11.51 -30.80
C GLY A 34 6.16 11.77 -30.93
N LEU A 35 5.71 13.03 -30.84
CA LEU A 35 4.29 13.39 -30.86
C LEU A 35 3.86 13.81 -32.28
N LYS A 36 2.68 13.34 -32.68
CA LYS A 36 2.07 13.76 -33.96
C LYS A 36 1.59 15.22 -33.93
N VAL A 37 1.19 15.72 -32.76
CA VAL A 37 0.70 17.08 -32.55
C VAL A 37 1.46 17.66 -31.35
N ASN A 38 2.33 18.64 -31.61
CA ASN A 38 3.16 19.25 -30.57
C ASN A 38 2.53 20.47 -29.93
N SER A 39 1.67 21.18 -30.66
CA SER A 39 1.07 22.44 -30.21
C SER A 39 -0.42 22.49 -30.49
N ALA A 40 -1.12 23.32 -29.71
CA ALA A 40 -2.52 23.64 -29.95
C ALA A 40 -2.76 24.32 -31.32
N LEU A 41 -1.72 24.90 -31.94
CA LEU A 41 -1.81 25.54 -33.24
C LEU A 41 -1.82 24.52 -34.41
N ASP A 42 -1.17 23.37 -34.25
CA ASP A 42 -1.21 22.30 -35.27
C ASP A 42 -2.56 21.57 -35.29
N ASN A 43 -3.11 21.23 -34.10
CA ASN A 43 -4.45 20.67 -33.99
C ASN A 43 -5.00 20.86 -32.55
N PRO A 44 -5.88 21.83 -32.31
CA PRO A 44 -6.34 22.14 -30.96
C PRO A 44 -7.14 20.99 -30.34
N THR A 45 -8.06 20.38 -31.08
CA THR A 45 -8.89 19.28 -30.58
C THR A 45 -8.06 18.10 -30.10
N ASN A 46 -7.09 17.66 -30.91
CA ASN A 46 -6.24 16.53 -30.54
C ASN A 46 -5.27 16.89 -29.41
N PHE A 47 -4.70 18.10 -29.41
CA PHE A 47 -3.78 18.52 -28.36
C PHE A 47 -4.46 18.58 -26.99
N PHE A 48 -5.63 19.22 -26.88
CA PHE A 48 -6.35 19.32 -25.61
C PHE A 48 -6.97 17.98 -25.16
N THR A 49 -7.39 17.13 -26.10
CA THR A 49 -7.85 15.77 -25.77
C THR A 49 -6.69 14.93 -25.22
N ALA A 50 -5.53 14.95 -25.87
CA ALA A 50 -4.34 14.25 -25.39
C ALA A 50 -3.87 14.79 -24.03
N SER A 51 -3.88 16.11 -23.85
CA SER A 51 -3.53 16.76 -22.58
C SER A 51 -4.46 16.34 -21.44
N SER A 52 -5.78 16.36 -21.65
CA SER A 52 -6.74 15.92 -20.63
C SER A 52 -6.61 14.43 -20.30
N LEU A 53 -6.35 13.59 -21.30
CA LEU A 53 -6.10 12.16 -21.09
C LEU A 53 -4.79 11.92 -20.32
N SER A 54 -3.74 12.70 -20.59
CA SER A 54 -2.46 12.64 -19.86
C SER A 54 -2.63 13.03 -18.39
N SER A 55 -3.37 14.10 -18.10
CA SER A 55 -3.70 14.49 -16.72
C SER A 55 -4.47 13.37 -16.01
N ARG A 56 -5.48 12.80 -16.65
CA ARG A 56 -6.25 11.68 -16.09
C ARG A 56 -5.39 10.44 -15.84
N ALA A 57 -4.46 10.12 -16.73
CA ALA A 57 -3.54 9.01 -16.54
C ALA A 57 -2.62 9.26 -15.33
N SER A 58 -2.14 10.48 -15.12
CA SER A 58 -1.37 10.85 -13.94
C SER A 58 -2.17 10.68 -12.65
N ASP A 59 -3.44 11.12 -12.65
CA ASP A 59 -4.33 10.97 -11.49
C ASP A 59 -4.65 9.49 -11.21
N LEU A 60 -4.87 8.69 -12.26
CA LEU A 60 -5.03 7.25 -12.11
C LEU A 60 -3.76 6.57 -11.58
N GLY A 61 -2.57 7.05 -11.95
CA GLY A 61 -1.31 6.58 -11.38
C GLY A 61 -1.25 6.82 -9.87
N ARG A 62 -1.56 8.04 -9.42
CA ARG A 62 -1.63 8.37 -7.99
C ARG A 62 -2.67 7.55 -7.24
N LEU A 63 -3.84 7.33 -7.87
CA LEU A 63 -4.88 6.47 -7.30
C LEU A 63 -4.41 5.03 -7.18
N LEU A 64 -3.72 4.49 -8.20
CA LEU A 64 -3.21 3.13 -8.19
C LEU A 64 -2.17 2.93 -7.08
N ASP A 65 -1.30 3.91 -6.85
CA ASP A 65 -0.34 3.89 -5.74
C ASP A 65 -1.06 3.87 -4.39
N SER A 66 -2.08 4.73 -4.22
CA SER A 66 -2.91 4.73 -3.01
C SER A 66 -3.65 3.41 -2.82
N VAL A 67 -4.15 2.79 -3.88
CA VAL A 67 -4.83 1.50 -3.84
C VAL A 67 -3.85 0.38 -3.50
N SER A 68 -2.62 0.41 -4.02
CA SER A 68 -1.56 -0.54 -3.64
C SER A 68 -1.23 -0.43 -2.15
N ASN A 69 -1.07 0.79 -1.63
CA ASN A 69 -0.82 1.00 -0.20
C ASN A 69 -1.99 0.52 0.67
N ALA A 70 -3.23 0.78 0.24
CA ALA A 70 -4.42 0.28 0.91
C ALA A 70 -4.49 -1.26 0.88
N LYS A 71 -4.16 -1.89 -0.24
CA LYS A 71 -4.09 -3.35 -0.39
C LYS A 71 -3.08 -3.95 0.59
N SER A 72 -1.86 -3.43 0.66
CA SER A 72 -0.85 -3.91 1.61
C SER A 72 -1.29 -3.74 3.07
N THR A 73 -2.00 -2.65 3.39
CA THR A 73 -2.56 -2.43 4.73
C THR A 73 -3.64 -3.47 5.06
N ILE A 74 -4.53 -3.77 4.10
CA ILE A 74 -5.57 -4.79 4.26
C ILE A 74 -4.94 -6.18 4.39
N GLU A 75 -3.90 -6.49 3.63
CA GLU A 75 -3.17 -7.77 3.74
C GLU A 75 -2.53 -7.95 5.12
N ALA A 76 -1.91 -6.90 5.66
CA ALA A 76 -1.38 -6.92 7.02
C ALA A 76 -2.49 -7.09 8.07
N ALA A 77 -3.63 -6.42 7.88
CA ALA A 77 -4.80 -6.57 8.74
C ALA A 77 -5.37 -8.00 8.69
N ASP A 78 -5.43 -8.62 7.52
CA ASP A 78 -5.89 -10.00 7.33
C ASP A 78 -4.99 -11.01 8.07
N GLN A 79 -3.67 -10.85 7.96
CA GLN A 79 -2.70 -11.65 8.72
C GLN A 79 -2.83 -11.43 10.24
N GLY A 80 -3.06 -10.19 10.67
CA GLY A 80 -3.34 -9.85 12.06
C GLY A 80 -4.60 -10.54 12.59
N LEU A 81 -5.70 -10.49 11.84
CA LEU A 81 -6.95 -11.17 12.19
C LEU A 81 -6.79 -12.69 12.23
N SER A 82 -6.08 -13.30 11.28
CA SER A 82 -5.78 -14.73 11.31
C SER A 82 -5.03 -15.14 12.58
N SER A 83 -4.07 -14.30 13.01
CA SER A 83 -3.32 -14.54 14.25
C SER A 83 -4.20 -14.42 15.50
N ILE A 84 -5.12 -13.45 15.52
CA ILE A 84 -6.12 -13.31 16.60
C ILE A 84 -7.05 -14.53 16.65
N THR A 85 -7.55 -15.02 15.51
CA THR A 85 -8.38 -16.22 15.47
C THR A 85 -7.67 -17.42 16.07
N LYS A 86 -6.40 -17.66 15.69
CA LYS A 86 -5.58 -18.74 16.26
C LYS A 86 -5.36 -18.57 17.77
N LEU A 87 -5.16 -17.33 18.24
CA LEU A 87 -5.02 -17.05 19.67
C LEU A 87 -6.31 -17.37 20.43
N VAL A 88 -7.47 -17.01 19.88
CA VAL A 88 -8.78 -17.33 20.47
C VAL A 88 -9.01 -18.84 20.52
N GLU A 89 -8.69 -19.57 19.45
CA GLU A 89 -8.77 -21.04 19.42
C GLU A 89 -7.87 -21.67 20.48
N SER A 90 -6.61 -21.22 20.60
CA SER A 90 -5.69 -21.68 21.64
C SER A 90 -6.19 -21.35 23.04
N ALA A 91 -6.68 -20.13 23.28
CA ALA A 91 -7.23 -19.73 24.56
C ALA A 91 -8.45 -20.56 24.96
N GLN A 92 -9.32 -20.90 23.99
CA GLN A 92 -10.46 -21.79 24.22
C GLN A 92 -10.00 -23.21 24.59
N ALA A 93 -8.96 -23.73 23.92
CA ALA A 93 -8.38 -25.03 24.25
C ALA A 93 -7.79 -25.03 25.66
N THR A 94 -7.02 -24.01 26.03
CA THR A 94 -6.48 -23.84 27.40
C THR A 94 -7.60 -23.70 28.43
N ALA A 95 -8.64 -22.92 28.16
CA ALA A 95 -9.79 -22.78 29.05
C ALA A 95 -10.52 -24.11 29.25
N ARG A 96 -10.70 -24.90 28.17
CA ARG A 96 -11.26 -26.25 28.25
C ARG A 96 -10.38 -27.19 29.07
N GLN A 97 -9.07 -27.14 28.88
CA GLN A 97 -8.11 -27.93 29.67
C GLN A 97 -8.14 -27.55 31.15
N ALA A 98 -8.28 -26.26 31.47
CA ALA A 98 -8.44 -25.79 32.84
C ALA A 98 -9.74 -26.27 33.49
N ILE A 99 -10.86 -26.33 32.75
CA ILE A 99 -12.13 -26.90 33.25
C ILE A 99 -12.03 -28.42 33.46
N GLN A 100 -11.30 -29.12 32.60
CA GLN A 100 -11.12 -30.56 32.68
C GLN A 100 -10.08 -31.00 33.71
N THR A 101 -9.20 -30.10 34.15
CA THR A 101 -8.28 -30.36 35.26
C THR A 101 -9.07 -30.20 36.55
N PRO A 102 -9.49 -31.29 37.24
CA PRO A 102 -10.03 -31.14 38.59
C PRO A 102 -8.95 -30.44 39.42
N ALA A 103 -9.35 -29.49 40.27
CA ALA A 103 -8.43 -28.90 41.23
C ALA A 103 -7.88 -30.05 42.10
N THR A 104 -6.71 -30.58 41.76
CA THR A 104 -5.86 -31.26 42.71
C THR A 104 -5.46 -30.18 43.69
N VAL A 105 -6.31 -29.98 44.71
CA VAL A 105 -5.86 -29.50 46.00
C VAL A 105 -4.77 -30.49 46.37
N GLU A 106 -3.52 -30.10 46.12
CA GLU A 106 -2.36 -30.67 46.77
C GLU A 106 -2.61 -30.44 48.27
N THR A 107 -3.37 -31.34 48.91
CA THR A 107 -3.23 -31.59 50.32
C THR A 107 -1.77 -31.98 50.46
N THR A 108 -0.94 -31.00 50.83
CA THR A 108 0.41 -31.24 51.29
C THR A 108 0.27 -32.30 52.37
N THR A 109 0.55 -33.54 52.01
CA THR A 109 0.58 -34.65 52.96
C THR A 109 1.60 -34.24 53.99
N ALA A 110 1.12 -34.01 55.20
CA ALA A 110 1.94 -33.67 56.35
C ALA A 110 3.15 -34.60 56.36
N ALA A 111 4.34 -33.99 56.34
CA ALA A 111 5.59 -34.70 56.42
C ALA A 111 5.53 -35.74 57.54
N THR A 112 6.01 -36.94 57.20
CA THR A 112 6.16 -38.13 58.04
C THR A 112 6.44 -37.80 59.51
N ALA A 113 5.67 -38.41 60.41
CA ALA A 113 5.85 -38.35 61.86
C ALA A 113 7.30 -38.69 62.26
N GLY A 114 8.06 -37.67 62.65
CA GLY A 114 9.22 -37.80 63.52
C GLY A 114 8.77 -37.41 64.93
N GLU A 115 8.88 -38.33 65.88
CA GLU A 115 8.55 -38.08 67.29
C GLU A 115 9.35 -36.88 67.82
N VAL A 116 8.65 -35.83 68.26
CA VAL A 116 9.24 -34.78 69.08
C VAL A 116 8.72 -34.97 70.50
N ALA A 117 9.62 -35.41 71.37
CA ALA A 117 9.38 -35.64 72.78
C ALA A 117 8.99 -34.34 73.53
N GLY A 118 7.91 -34.43 74.31
CA GLY A 118 7.73 -33.71 75.58
C GLY A 118 7.68 -32.18 75.52
N GLY A 119 6.52 -31.62 75.21
CA GLY A 119 6.19 -30.23 75.53
C GLY A 119 4.70 -29.97 75.30
N SER A 120 3.99 -29.56 76.35
CA SER A 120 2.56 -29.20 76.26
C SER A 120 2.41 -27.89 75.50
N PHE A 121 1.70 -27.91 74.36
CA PHE A 121 1.20 -26.70 73.71
C PHE A 121 -0.31 -26.85 73.51
N THR A 122 -1.04 -25.93 74.14
CA THR A 122 -2.49 -25.78 74.08
C THR A 122 -2.95 -25.48 72.65
N SER A 123 -3.98 -26.20 72.19
CA SER A 123 -4.62 -25.98 70.90
C SER A 123 -5.14 -24.55 70.76
N VAL A 124 -4.63 -23.80 69.77
CA VAL A 124 -5.27 -22.55 69.33
C VAL A 124 -6.23 -22.93 68.20
N ASP A 125 -7.51 -23.04 68.55
CA ASP A 125 -8.61 -23.14 67.61
C ASP A 125 -8.78 -21.78 66.90
N VAL A 126 -8.50 -21.72 65.59
CA VAL A 126 -8.88 -20.57 64.74
C VAL A 126 -10.06 -21.00 63.87
N SER A 127 -11.21 -21.22 64.49
CA SER A 127 -12.52 -21.12 63.83
C SER A 127 -12.94 -19.65 63.72
N GLY A 128 -12.17 -18.89 62.93
CA GLY A 128 -12.54 -17.55 62.49
C GLY A 128 -13.61 -17.63 61.40
N THR A 129 -14.86 -17.69 61.84
CA THR A 129 -16.07 -17.55 61.02
C THR A 129 -16.09 -16.18 60.33
N GLY A 130 -16.56 -16.18 59.09
CA GLY A 130 -16.54 -15.01 58.21
C GLY A 130 -17.37 -13.83 58.70
N SER A 131 -16.89 -12.65 58.33
CA SER A 131 -17.66 -11.49 57.86
C SER A 131 -16.73 -10.65 56.99
#